data_AF-A0A951KH74-F1
#
_entry.id   AF-A0A951KH74-F1
#
_cell.length_a   1.000
_cell.length_b   1.000
_cell.length_c   1.000
_cell.angle_alpha   90.00
_cell.angle_beta   90.00
_cell.angle_gamma   90.00
#
_symmetry.space_group_name_H-M   'P 1'
#
loop_
_entity.id
_entity.type
_entity.pdbx_description
1 polymer ?
#
loop_
_entity_poly.entity_id
_entity_poly.type
_entity_poly.pdbx_seq_one_letter_code
_entity_poly.pdbx_strand_id
1 'polypeptide(L)'
;MTAPAPPPLRPVAAFDVDGTLSRRDTLLPFLQRLCGTQRLGRALAAKGMALSRMAVGRADRDAVKDALLVRLLAGRDAEEVAAAGEAYAEFLADHGRLRPDTCHRLDEHRAAGHRVVLVSASPEVYLGPLGRRLGVDAVLASGLEIGADGRLTGRLAGRNCRGPEKV
;
A
#
# COMPACT_ATOMS: atom_id res chain seq x y z
N MET A 1 -31.31 -21.71 -28.93
CA MET A 1 -29.93 -21.94 -28.45
C MET A 1 -29.81 -21.27 -27.10
N THR A 2 -29.73 -22.06 -26.03
CA THR A 2 -29.67 -21.54 -24.65
C THR A 2 -28.25 -21.07 -24.35
N ALA A 3 -28.08 -19.87 -23.82
CA ALA A 3 -26.77 -19.36 -23.42
C ALA A 3 -26.12 -20.30 -22.38
N PRO A 4 -24.79 -20.51 -22.42
CA PRO A 4 -24.11 -21.33 -21.42
C PRO A 4 -24.29 -20.71 -20.03
N ALA A 5 -24.50 -21.57 -19.02
CA ALA A 5 -24.62 -21.13 -17.64
C ALA A 5 -23.34 -20.39 -17.21
N PRO A 6 -23.45 -19.30 -16.41
CA PRO A 6 -22.29 -18.59 -15.94
C PRO A 6 -21.39 -19.55 -15.13
N PRO A 7 -20.05 -19.41 -15.23
CA PRO A 7 -19.15 -20.24 -14.47
C PRO A 7 -19.43 -20.09 -12.96
N PRO A 8 -19.18 -21.14 -12.17
CA PRO A 8 -19.41 -21.10 -10.73
C PRO A 8 -18.61 -19.95 -10.11
N LEU A 9 -19.28 -19.12 -9.30
CA LEU A 9 -18.66 -18.00 -8.60
C LEU A 9 -17.63 -18.53 -7.60
N ARG A 10 -16.37 -18.15 -7.78
CA ARG A 10 -15.31 -18.43 -6.81
C ARG A 10 -15.38 -17.39 -5.68
N PRO A 11 -15.47 -17.80 -4.41
CA PRO A 11 -15.43 -16.86 -3.29
C PRO A 11 -14.16 -15.99 -3.32
N VAL A 12 -14.29 -14.73 -2.88
CA VAL A 12 -13.17 -13.79 -2.76
C VAL A 12 -12.87 -13.56 -1.27
N ALA A 13 -11.61 -13.72 -0.88
CA ALA A 13 -11.10 -13.33 0.43
C ALA A 13 -10.24 -12.07 0.26
N ALA A 14 -10.73 -10.95 0.78
CA ALA A 14 -10.05 -9.66 0.72
C ALA A 14 -9.34 -9.36 2.04
N PHE A 15 -8.05 -9.06 1.97
CA PHE A 15 -7.20 -8.78 3.12
C PHE A 15 -6.72 -7.33 3.10
N ASP A 16 -7.03 -6.59 4.16
CA ASP A 16 -6.35 -5.34 4.46
C ASP A 16 -4.90 -5.62 4.88
N VAL A 17 -4.01 -4.63 4.70
CA VAL A 17 -2.58 -4.79 5.01
C VAL A 17 -2.22 -4.10 6.31
N ASP A 18 -2.32 -2.77 6.36
CA ASP A 18 -1.84 -1.98 7.50
C ASP A 18 -2.70 -2.16 8.76
N GLY A 19 -2.17 -2.87 9.76
CA GLY A 19 -2.91 -3.19 10.99
C GLY A 19 -3.70 -4.50 10.91
N THR A 20 -3.66 -5.18 9.76
CA THR A 20 -4.33 -6.47 9.52
C THR A 20 -3.28 -7.53 9.16
N LEU A 21 -2.71 -7.48 7.95
CA LEU A 21 -1.61 -8.37 7.55
C LEU A 21 -0.28 -7.97 8.18
N SER A 22 -0.05 -6.67 8.39
CA SER A 22 1.07 -6.14 9.18
C SER A 22 0.60 -5.67 10.55
N ARG A 23 1.49 -5.64 11.54
CA ARG A 23 1.15 -5.12 12.88
C ARG A 23 1.01 -3.59 12.93
N ARG A 24 1.62 -2.88 11.98
CA ARG A 24 1.75 -1.41 11.96
C ARG A 24 1.72 -0.91 10.53
N ASP A 25 1.50 0.39 10.39
CA ASP A 25 1.63 1.11 9.13
C ASP A 25 2.94 0.79 8.39
N THR A 26 2.85 0.51 7.09
CA THR A 26 3.97 0.17 6.21
C THR A 26 4.49 1.37 5.41
N LEU A 27 3.75 2.49 5.36
CA LEU A 27 4.17 3.66 4.58
C LEU A 27 5.32 4.42 5.24
N LEU A 28 5.23 4.72 6.54
CA LEU A 28 6.30 5.48 7.22
C LEU A 28 7.65 4.75 7.19
N PRO A 29 7.74 3.43 7.47
CA PRO A 29 9.02 2.73 7.36
C PRO A 29 9.53 2.63 5.91
N PHE A 30 8.65 2.53 4.91
CA PHE A 30 9.05 2.63 3.50
C PHE A 30 9.72 3.98 3.21
N LEU A 31 9.05 5.08 3.54
CA LEU A 31 9.57 6.44 3.34
C LEU A 31 10.87 6.68 4.12
N GLN A 32 10.99 6.09 5.31
CA GLN A 32 12.21 6.16 6.10
C GLN A 32 13.38 5.48 5.38
N ARG A 33 13.18 4.29 4.81
CA ARG A 33 14.23 3.55 4.09
C ARG A 33 14.61 4.24 2.78
N LEU A 34 13.62 4.75 2.04
CA LEU A 34 13.84 5.42 0.76
C LEU A 34 14.48 6.81 0.91
N CYS A 35 14.02 7.61 1.88
CA CYS A 35 14.41 9.02 2.00
C CYS A 35 15.39 9.30 3.15
N GLY A 36 15.58 8.35 4.06
CA GLY A 36 16.37 8.50 5.28
C GLY A 36 15.59 9.18 6.42
N THR A 37 15.96 8.83 7.65
CA THR A 37 15.33 9.31 8.90
C THR A 37 15.32 10.84 9.01
N GLN A 38 16.38 11.52 8.57
CA GLN A 38 16.47 12.98 8.67
C GLN A 38 15.46 13.69 7.77
N ARG A 39 15.32 13.28 6.51
CA ARG A 39 14.36 13.91 5.57
C ARG A 39 12.93 13.62 6.00
N LEU A 40 12.64 12.39 6.45
CA LEU A 40 11.34 12.03 7.00
C LEU A 40 11.01 12.85 8.25
N GLY A 41 11.94 12.96 9.20
CA GLY A 41 11.77 13.75 10.42
C GLY A 41 11.49 15.23 10.13
N ARG A 42 12.22 15.83 9.17
CA ARG A 42 11.97 17.22 8.73
C ARG A 42 10.59 17.38 8.07
N ALA A 43 10.16 16.42 7.27
CA ALA A 43 8.84 16.46 6.63
C ALA A 43 7.70 16.33 7.66
N LEU A 44 7.86 15.44 8.63
CA LEU A 44 6.93 15.27 9.75
C LEU A 44 6.89 16.51 10.64
N ALA A 45 8.03 17.11 11.01
CA ALA A 45 8.08 18.30 11.85
C ALA A 45 7.39 19.50 11.20
N ALA A 46 7.61 19.70 9.89
CA ALA A 46 6.95 20.75 9.12
C ALA A 46 5.41 20.62 9.14
N LYS A 47 4.88 19.40 9.23
CA LYS A 47 3.43 19.15 9.33
C LYS A 47 2.92 19.06 10.77
N GLY A 48 3.72 18.60 11.72
CA GLY A 48 3.38 18.57 13.14
C GLY A 48 3.05 19.97 13.68
N MET A 49 3.76 21.01 13.20
CA MET A 49 3.42 22.41 13.48
C MET A 49 2.09 22.87 12.86
N ALA A 50 1.65 22.25 11.77
CA ALA A 50 0.38 22.58 11.11
C ALA A 50 -0.82 21.84 11.74
N LEU A 51 -0.61 20.59 12.20
CA LEU A 51 -1.66 19.72 12.76
C LEU A 51 -1.89 19.89 14.25
N SER A 52 -0.92 20.38 15.02
CA SER A 52 -1.10 20.70 16.44
C SER A 52 -2.18 21.76 16.70
N ARG A 53 -2.71 22.40 15.65
CA ARG A 53 -3.79 23.38 15.70
C ARG A 53 -5.20 22.78 15.46
N MET A 54 -5.34 21.47 15.23
CA MET A 54 -6.62 20.80 14.92
C MET A 54 -6.75 19.44 15.63
N ALA A 55 -7.97 19.05 16.02
CA ALA A 55 -8.27 17.79 16.70
C ALA A 55 -8.00 16.57 15.79
N VAL A 56 -7.38 15.50 16.32
CA VAL A 56 -6.82 14.40 15.54
C VAL A 56 -7.88 13.36 15.11
N GLY A 57 -8.21 13.32 13.82
CA GLY A 57 -9.10 12.34 13.19
C GLY A 57 -8.42 11.39 12.18
N ARG A 58 -9.23 10.53 11.54
CA ARG A 58 -8.76 9.64 10.44
C ARG A 58 -8.46 10.44 9.15
N ALA A 59 -9.26 11.45 8.86
CA ALA A 59 -9.04 12.36 7.74
C ALA A 59 -7.68 13.10 7.85
N ASP A 60 -7.27 13.49 9.06
CA ASP A 60 -5.98 14.15 9.27
C ASP A 60 -4.80 13.22 9.03
N ARG A 61 -4.92 11.94 9.42
CA ARG A 61 -3.88 10.93 9.13
C ARG A 61 -3.69 10.73 7.64
N ASP A 62 -4.78 10.80 6.87
CA ASP A 62 -4.74 10.65 5.43
C ASP A 62 -4.09 11.87 4.77
N ALA A 63 -4.47 13.07 5.19
CA ALA A 63 -3.83 14.32 4.76
C ALA A 63 -2.33 14.39 5.10
N VAL A 64 -1.93 13.84 6.26
CA VAL A 64 -0.51 13.68 6.62
C VAL A 64 0.22 12.81 5.62
N LYS A 65 -0.33 11.63 5.33
CA LYS A 65 0.30 10.66 4.42
C LYS A 65 0.44 11.24 3.01
N ASP A 66 -0.61 11.86 2.48
CA ASP A 66 -0.58 12.47 1.16
C ASP A 66 0.46 13.59 1.09
N ALA A 67 0.54 14.43 2.11
CA ALA A 67 1.55 15.48 2.16
C ALA A 67 2.98 14.94 2.30
N LEU A 68 3.18 13.82 2.99
CA LEU A 68 4.48 13.16 3.06
C LEU A 68 4.89 12.60 1.70
N LEU A 69 3.96 11.98 0.96
CA LEU A 69 4.22 11.51 -0.41
C LEU A 69 4.66 12.67 -1.31
N VAL A 70 3.91 13.77 -1.31
CA VAL A 70 4.27 14.97 -2.09
C VAL A 70 5.66 15.49 -1.69
N ARG A 71 5.93 15.63 -0.39
CA ARG A 71 7.17 16.25 0.08
C ARG A 71 8.41 15.36 -0.08
N LEU A 72 8.24 14.04 -0.08
CA LEU A 72 9.36 13.10 -0.07
C LEU A 72 9.58 12.40 -1.41
N LEU A 73 8.55 12.26 -2.24
CA LEU A 73 8.61 11.53 -3.50
C LEU A 73 8.58 12.44 -4.73
N ALA A 74 8.05 13.66 -4.66
CA ALA A 74 8.01 14.54 -5.82
C ALA A 74 9.42 14.79 -6.40
N GLY A 75 9.55 14.63 -7.72
CA GLY A 75 10.80 14.78 -8.47
C GLY A 75 11.72 13.56 -8.43
N ARG A 76 11.39 12.49 -7.68
CA ARG A 76 12.15 11.24 -7.71
C ARG A 76 11.89 10.47 -8.99
N ASP A 77 12.90 9.76 -9.45
CA ASP A 77 12.79 8.85 -10.57
C ASP A 77 11.84 7.69 -10.23
N ALA A 78 10.90 7.37 -11.12
CA ALA A 78 9.91 6.33 -10.85
C ALA A 78 10.53 4.92 -10.79
N GLU A 79 11.58 4.65 -11.56
CA GLU A 79 12.26 3.35 -11.55
C GLU A 79 13.07 3.16 -10.26
N GLU A 80 13.73 4.20 -9.76
CA GLU A 80 14.40 4.19 -8.45
C GLU A 80 13.40 3.82 -7.34
N VAL A 81 12.22 4.43 -7.36
CA VAL A 81 11.20 4.19 -6.34
C VAL A 81 10.56 2.81 -6.49
N ALA A 82 10.40 2.31 -7.73
CA ALA A 82 9.97 0.94 -8.01
C ALA A 82 10.96 -0.10 -7.46
N ALA A 83 12.25 0.07 -7.73
CA ALA A 83 13.31 -0.80 -7.20
C ALA A 83 13.35 -0.78 -5.66
N ALA A 84 13.19 0.38 -5.04
CA ALA A 84 13.06 0.49 -3.59
C ALA A 84 11.79 -0.20 -3.06
N GLY A 85 10.71 -0.20 -3.83
CA GLY A 85 9.47 -0.91 -3.53
C GLY A 85 9.65 -2.43 -3.49
N GLU A 86 10.35 -2.99 -4.47
CA GLU A 86 10.72 -4.43 -4.50
C GLU A 86 11.52 -4.82 -3.26
N ALA A 87 12.60 -4.09 -2.98
CA ALA A 87 13.47 -4.34 -1.82
C ALA A 87 12.69 -4.21 -0.50
N TYR A 88 11.74 -3.28 -0.43
CA TYR A 88 10.91 -3.12 0.76
C TYR A 88 9.89 -4.25 0.94
N ALA A 89 9.33 -4.77 -0.15
CA ALA A 89 8.43 -5.92 -0.09
C ALA A 89 9.13 -7.20 0.38
N GLU A 90 10.35 -7.44 -0.08
CA GLU A 90 11.21 -8.50 0.43
C GLU A 90 11.45 -8.32 1.94
N PHE A 91 11.82 -7.11 2.36
CA PHE A 91 12.00 -6.81 3.78
C PHE A 91 10.72 -7.09 4.61
N LEU A 92 9.55 -6.72 4.12
CA LEU A 92 8.29 -6.94 4.83
C LEU A 92 8.02 -8.43 5.08
N ALA A 93 8.21 -9.24 4.04
CA ALA A 93 7.91 -10.65 4.10
C ALA A 93 8.96 -11.46 4.87
N ASP A 94 10.24 -11.11 4.76
CA ASP A 94 11.31 -11.97 5.30
C ASP A 94 11.73 -11.58 6.73
N HIS A 95 11.40 -10.37 7.19
CA HIS A 95 11.85 -9.85 8.50
C HIS A 95 10.72 -9.79 9.53
N GLY A 96 9.75 -10.71 9.44
CA GLY A 96 8.69 -10.88 10.44
C GLY A 96 7.81 -9.64 10.62
N ARG A 97 7.62 -8.84 9.57
CA ARG A 97 6.73 -7.64 9.62
C ARG A 97 5.27 -8.01 9.41
N LEU A 98 5.01 -9.17 8.82
CA LEU A 98 3.68 -9.73 8.64
C LEU A 98 3.25 -10.53 9.88
N ARG A 99 1.95 -10.54 10.15
CA ARG A 99 1.31 -11.27 11.24
C ARG A 99 1.16 -12.73 10.83
N PRO A 100 1.81 -13.70 11.52
CA PRO A 100 1.75 -15.11 11.14
C PRO A 100 0.33 -15.67 11.09
N ASP A 101 -0.53 -15.25 12.03
CA ASP A 101 -1.94 -15.68 12.08
C ASP A 101 -2.75 -15.20 10.89
N THR A 102 -2.48 -14.00 10.37
CA THR A 102 -3.18 -13.47 9.19
C THR A 102 -2.63 -14.08 7.90
N CYS A 103 -1.32 -14.35 7.83
CA CYS A 103 -0.74 -15.10 6.72
C CYS A 103 -1.29 -16.52 6.66
N HIS A 104 -1.45 -17.18 7.80
CA HIS A 104 -2.06 -18.51 7.86
C HIS A 104 -3.49 -18.51 7.31
N ARG A 105 -4.33 -17.55 7.71
CA ARG A 105 -5.69 -17.40 7.17
C ARG A 105 -5.71 -17.12 5.67
N LEU A 106 -4.73 -16.36 5.18
CA LEU A 106 -4.55 -16.15 3.75
C LEU A 106 -4.30 -17.48 3.04
N ASP A 107 -3.41 -18.31 3.56
CA ASP A 107 -3.10 -19.63 3.01
C ASP A 107 -4.28 -20.60 3.09
N GLU A 108 -5.07 -20.58 4.17
CA GLU A 108 -6.31 -21.36 4.29
C GLU A 108 -7.30 -21.03 3.16
N HIS A 109 -7.50 -19.74 2.87
CA HIS A 109 -8.38 -19.32 1.79
C HIS A 109 -7.85 -19.74 0.41
N ARG A 110 -6.53 -19.70 0.20
CA ARG A 110 -5.91 -20.22 -1.02
C ARG A 110 -6.12 -21.72 -1.16
N ALA A 111 -5.91 -22.49 -0.09
CA ALA A 111 -6.11 -23.93 -0.06
C ALA A 111 -7.58 -24.32 -0.31
N ALA A 112 -8.52 -23.47 0.10
CA ALA A 112 -9.95 -23.61 -0.19
C ALA A 112 -10.34 -23.24 -1.64
N GLY A 113 -9.40 -22.83 -2.48
CA GLY A 113 -9.65 -22.43 -3.87
C GLY A 113 -10.33 -21.07 -4.02
N HIS A 114 -10.30 -20.24 -2.98
CA HIS A 114 -10.81 -18.86 -3.05
C HIS A 114 -9.84 -17.97 -3.81
N ARG A 115 -10.35 -16.89 -4.41
CA ARG A 115 -9.52 -15.79 -4.90
C ARG A 115 -9.09 -14.93 -3.73
N VAL A 116 -7.79 -14.73 -3.55
CA VAL A 116 -7.23 -13.91 -2.49
C VAL A 116 -6.76 -12.58 -3.06
N VAL A 117 -7.22 -11.49 -2.45
CA VAL A 117 -6.91 -10.12 -2.90
C VAL A 117 -6.39 -9.30 -1.73
N LEU A 118 -5.28 -8.60 -1.91
CA LEU A 118 -4.87 -7.55 -0.97
C LEU A 118 -5.60 -6.25 -1.32
N VAL A 119 -6.21 -5.60 -0.34
CA VAL A 119 -6.93 -4.35 -0.53
C VAL A 119 -6.48 -3.34 0.50
N SER A 120 -5.59 -2.44 0.09
CA SER A 120 -4.97 -1.46 0.97
C SER A 120 -4.92 -0.08 0.31
N ALA A 121 -4.63 0.91 1.12
CA ALA A 121 -4.35 2.25 0.64
C ALA A 121 -2.89 2.67 0.82
N SER A 122 -2.05 1.70 1.12
CA SER A 122 -0.61 1.87 1.06
C SER A 122 -0.16 1.79 -0.41
N PRO A 123 1.00 2.38 -0.76
CA PRO A 123 1.48 2.43 -2.13
C PRO A 123 1.57 1.07 -2.83
N GLU A 124 1.05 1.01 -4.05
CA GLU A 124 1.14 -0.16 -4.92
C GLU A 124 2.58 -0.56 -5.21
N VAL A 125 3.50 0.43 -5.24
CA VAL A 125 4.92 0.24 -5.56
C VAL A 125 5.62 -0.83 -4.71
N TYR A 126 5.16 -1.08 -3.48
CA TYR A 126 5.65 -2.20 -2.66
C TYR A 126 4.57 -3.26 -2.37
N LEU A 127 3.28 -2.93 -2.46
CA LEU A 127 2.24 -3.93 -2.25
C LEU A 127 2.06 -4.88 -3.43
N GLY A 128 2.26 -4.42 -4.67
CA GLY A 128 2.28 -5.29 -5.85
C GLY A 128 3.35 -6.38 -5.72
N PRO A 129 4.63 -6.01 -5.50
CA PRO A 129 5.69 -6.95 -5.16
C PRO A 129 5.39 -7.88 -4.00
N LEU A 130 4.87 -7.35 -2.90
CA LEU A 130 4.50 -8.15 -1.73
C LEU A 130 3.42 -9.19 -2.09
N GLY A 131 2.39 -8.78 -2.83
CA GLY A 131 1.32 -9.66 -3.29
C GLY A 131 1.86 -10.81 -4.13
N ARG A 132 2.77 -10.54 -5.07
CA ARG A 132 3.42 -11.60 -5.86
C ARG A 132 4.19 -12.59 -4.98
N ARG A 133 4.94 -12.11 -3.98
CA ARG A 133 5.66 -12.97 -3.03
C ARG A 133 4.72 -13.82 -2.18
N LEU A 134 3.58 -13.25 -1.77
CA LEU A 134 2.55 -13.95 -1.01
C LEU A 134 1.66 -14.85 -1.89
N GLY A 135 1.80 -14.79 -3.21
CA GLY A 135 1.02 -15.60 -4.15
C GLY A 135 -0.48 -15.29 -4.14
N VAL A 136 -0.86 -14.02 -3.91
CA VAL A 136 -2.25 -13.56 -4.01
C VAL A 136 -2.65 -13.36 -5.47
N ASP A 137 -3.95 -13.41 -5.77
CA ASP A 137 -4.48 -13.25 -7.13
C ASP A 137 -4.48 -11.81 -7.62
N ALA A 138 -4.65 -10.84 -6.71
CA ALA A 138 -4.66 -9.43 -7.06
C ALA A 138 -4.25 -8.53 -5.87
N VAL A 139 -3.82 -7.32 -6.22
CA VAL A 139 -3.52 -6.25 -5.27
C VAL A 139 -4.27 -5.00 -5.72
N LEU A 140 -5.13 -4.49 -4.85
CA LEU A 140 -5.80 -3.21 -4.98
C LEU A 140 -5.14 -2.24 -4.00
N ALA A 141 -4.29 -1.38 -4.52
CA ALA A 141 -3.42 -0.48 -3.76
C ALA A 141 -3.39 0.92 -4.38
N SER A 142 -2.86 1.90 -3.66
CA SER A 142 -2.82 3.28 -4.14
C SER A 142 -1.62 3.47 -5.08
N GLY A 143 -1.89 3.69 -6.37
CA GLY A 143 -0.86 4.01 -7.36
C GLY A 143 -0.22 5.37 -7.10
N LEU A 144 1.02 5.57 -7.56
CA LEU A 144 1.70 6.87 -7.53
C LEU A 144 1.65 7.50 -8.93
N GLU A 145 1.34 8.80 -9.00
CA GLU A 145 1.30 9.52 -10.27
C GLU A 145 2.73 9.79 -10.78
N ILE A 146 2.98 9.35 -12.00
CA ILE A 146 4.23 9.56 -12.74
C ILE A 146 3.99 10.65 -13.78
N GLY A 147 4.80 11.70 -13.75
CA GLY A 147 4.80 12.77 -14.72
C GLY A 147 5.36 12.32 -16.07
N ALA A 148 5.16 13.16 -17.10
CA ALA A 148 5.64 12.88 -18.45
C ALA A 148 7.18 12.79 -18.56
N ASP A 149 7.90 13.27 -17.56
CA ASP A 149 9.35 13.21 -17.42
C ASP A 149 9.85 11.92 -16.75
N GLY A 150 8.96 10.96 -16.48
CA GLY A 150 9.28 9.71 -15.79
C GLY A 150 9.49 9.87 -14.28
N ARG A 151 9.20 11.06 -13.72
CA ARG A 151 9.39 11.34 -12.29
C ARG A 151 8.06 11.36 -11.55
N LEU A 152 8.09 11.00 -10.28
CA LEU A 152 6.91 11.07 -9.44
C LEU A 152 6.48 12.52 -9.20
N THR A 153 5.19 12.79 -9.29
CA THR A 153 4.61 14.08 -8.86
C THR A 153 4.47 14.14 -7.33
N GLY A 154 4.54 12.97 -6.68
CA GLY A 154 4.28 12.76 -5.27
C GLY A 154 2.79 12.70 -4.91
N ARG A 155 1.88 12.80 -5.89
CA ARG A 155 0.45 12.54 -5.72
C ARG A 155 0.13 11.07 -6.00
N LEU A 156 -1.05 10.63 -5.57
CA LEU A 156 -1.57 9.31 -5.92
C LEU A 156 -2.13 9.33 -7.36
N ALA A 157 -1.93 8.26 -8.11
CA ALA A 157 -2.53 8.06 -9.42
C ALA A 157 -4.00 7.63 -9.27
N GLY A 158 -4.92 8.33 -9.94
CA GLY A 158 -6.34 8.01 -9.91
C GLY A 158 -7.00 8.29 -8.57
N ARG A 159 -8.10 7.58 -8.29
CA ARG A 159 -8.80 7.68 -7.01
C ARG A 159 -8.25 6.63 -6.03
N ASN A 160 -8.02 7.08 -4.81
CA ASN A 160 -7.40 6.32 -3.73
C ASN A 160 -8.19 5.03 -3.47
N CYS A 161 -7.56 3.84 -3.44
CA CYS A 161 -8.25 2.56 -3.11
C CYS A 161 -8.71 2.54 -1.65
N ARG A 162 -9.72 3.36 -1.32
CA ARG A 162 -10.25 3.61 0.02
C ARG A 162 -11.76 3.76 0.00
N GLY A 163 -12.39 3.24 1.06
CA GLY A 163 -13.82 3.42 1.29
C GLY A 163 -14.67 2.78 0.17
N PRO A 164 -15.64 3.50 -0.41
CA PRO A 164 -16.58 2.97 -1.40
C PRO A 164 -15.93 2.54 -2.72
N GLU A 165 -14.62 2.77 -2.90
CA GLU A 165 -13.86 2.33 -4.07
C GLU A 165 -13.17 0.97 -3.87
N LYS A 166 -13.37 0.33 -2.71
CA LYS A 166 -13.09 -1.10 -2.50
C LYS A 166 -14.24 -1.95 -3.09
N VAL A 167 -14.42 -1.94 -4.41
CA VAL A 167 -15.42 -2.78 -5.11
C VAL A 167 -14.73 -3.64 -6.16
#